data_AF-H0QXK7-F1
#
_entry.id   AF-H0QXK7-F1
#
_cell.length_a   1.000
_cell.length_b   1.000
_cell.length_c   1.000
_cell.angle_alpha   90.00
_cell.angle_beta   90.00
_cell.angle_gamma   90.00
#
_symmetry.space_group_name_H-M   'P 1'
#
loop_
_entity.id
_entity.type
_entity.pdbx_description
1 polymer ?
#
loop_
_entity_poly.entity_id
_entity_poly.type
_entity_poly.pdbx_seq_one_letter_code
_entity_poly.pdbx_strand_id
1 'polypeptide(L)'
;MDIAIILIVALLAVIAVFVIFNFLGNRKLRQAEEEALRNRTYRPGDPFSSADDDAVHGNPRDLKPGDLIEIRGQTFAVRGTVRLTQDGYVWTENFIDTGTGRKAWISVEDDPDLEVVLWTELTGVVVAPGPPTIDVEGRRYAFDEEGRARFTSVGTTGVSGTGNMAYHDYQAGNDRLSFEDYGSGWECARGEVLSHAEYRIYPSNPAPEA
;
A
#
# COMPACT_ATOMS: atom_id res chain seq x y z
N MET A 1 14.33 -64.55 19.55
CA MET A 1 13.49 -63.40 19.93
C MET A 1 12.13 -63.65 19.33
N ASP A 2 11.16 -64.00 20.16
CA ASP A 2 9.89 -64.55 19.68
C ASP A 2 9.12 -63.49 18.90
N ILE A 3 8.57 -63.89 17.75
CA ILE A 3 7.81 -63.02 16.85
C ILE A 3 6.70 -62.28 17.61
N ALA A 4 6.13 -62.91 18.64
CA ALA A 4 5.14 -62.31 19.53
C ALA A 4 5.65 -61.07 20.28
N ILE A 5 6.91 -61.07 20.75
CA ILE A 5 7.50 -59.93 21.47
C ILE A 5 7.70 -58.76 20.51
N ILE A 6 8.14 -59.02 19.28
CA ILE A 6 8.35 -57.99 18.25
C ILE A 6 7.04 -57.29 17.90
N LEU A 7 5.94 -58.06 17.76
CA LEU A 7 4.62 -57.52 17.46
C LEU A 7 4.07 -56.64 18.59
N ILE A 8 4.29 -57.02 19.84
CA ILE A 8 3.84 -56.23 21.01
C ILE A 8 4.61 -54.90 21.09
N VAL A 9 5.93 -54.91 20.90
CA VAL A 9 6.73 -53.67 20.92
C VAL A 9 6.34 -52.74 19.77
N ALA A 10 6.11 -53.28 18.57
CA ALA A 10 5.66 -52.49 17.42
C ALA A 10 4.28 -51.85 17.69
N LEU A 11 3.34 -52.59 18.28
CA LEU A 11 2.01 -52.07 18.61
C LEU A 11 2.07 -50.94 19.64
N LEU A 12 2.89 -51.09 20.70
CA LEU A 12 3.05 -50.07 21.73
C LEU A 12 3.69 -48.79 21.17
N ALA A 13 4.65 -48.91 20.25
CA ALA A 13 5.26 -47.76 19.58
C ALA A 13 4.24 -46.96 18.75
N VAL A 14 3.36 -47.65 18.01
CA VAL A 14 2.30 -47.01 17.20
C VAL A 14 1.30 -46.26 18.09
N ILE A 15 0.90 -46.87 19.21
CA ILE A 15 -0.01 -46.23 20.18
C ILE A 15 0.64 -44.99 20.80
N ALA A 16 1.91 -45.07 21.20
CA ALA A 16 2.64 -43.94 21.76
C ALA A 16 2.73 -42.78 20.77
N VAL A 17 3.04 -43.05 19.50
CA VAL A 17 3.08 -42.02 18.43
C VAL A 17 1.71 -41.39 18.25
N PHE A 18 0.63 -42.19 18.21
CA PHE A 18 -0.73 -41.68 18.06
C PHE A 18 -1.14 -40.77 19.23
N VAL A 19 -0.83 -41.17 20.47
CA VAL A 19 -1.12 -40.38 21.67
C VAL A 19 -0.34 -39.07 21.69
N ILE A 20 0.95 -39.10 21.34
CA ILE A 20 1.79 -37.89 21.25
C ILE A 20 1.25 -36.95 20.18
N PHE A 21 0.87 -37.46 19.01
CA PHE A 21 0.33 -36.66 17.91
C PHE A 21 -1.00 -35.99 18.31
N ASN A 22 -1.89 -36.73 18.97
CA ASN A 22 -3.16 -36.20 19.45
C ASN A 22 -2.98 -35.15 20.57
N PHE A 23 -2.03 -35.39 21.49
CA PHE A 23 -1.73 -34.48 22.60
C PHE A 23 -1.06 -33.17 22.13
N LEU A 24 -0.14 -33.24 21.16
CA LEU A 24 0.49 -32.06 20.57
C LEU A 24 -0.48 -31.25 19.69
N GLY A 25 -1.35 -31.94 18.93
CA GLY A 25 -2.40 -31.30 18.12
C GLY A 25 -3.41 -30.53 18.97
N ASN A 26 -3.90 -31.15 20.05
CA ASN A 26 -4.89 -30.52 20.94
C ASN A 26 -4.32 -29.34 21.75
N ARG A 27 -3.02 -29.32 22.05
CA ARG A 27 -2.39 -28.18 22.73
C ARG A 27 -2.29 -26.95 21.85
N LYS A 28 -1.94 -27.11 20.57
CA LYS A 28 -1.85 -25.99 19.62
C LYS A 28 -3.22 -25.35 19.36
N LEU A 29 -4.27 -26.17 19.27
CA LEU A 29 -5.66 -25.70 19.13
C LEU A 29 -6.09 -24.86 20.32
N ARG A 30 -5.83 -25.33 21.54
CA ARG A 30 -6.18 -24.58 22.77
C ARG A 30 -5.40 -23.28 22.92
N GLN A 31 -4.12 -23.26 22.56
CA GLN A 31 -3.32 -22.03 22.57
C GLN A 31 -3.81 -21.02 21.54
N ALA A 32 -4.16 -21.47 20.33
CA ALA A 32 -4.75 -20.61 19.30
C ALA A 32 -6.13 -20.07 19.71
N GLU A 33 -6.93 -20.88 20.40
CA GLU A 33 -8.23 -20.48 20.95
C GLU A 33 -8.06 -19.46 22.08
N GLU A 34 -7.10 -19.65 22.99
CA GLU A 34 -6.75 -18.70 24.05
C GLU A 34 -6.19 -17.38 23.50
N GLU A 35 -5.34 -17.42 22.47
CA GLU A 35 -4.83 -16.23 21.78
C GLU A 35 -5.94 -15.50 21.02
N ALA A 36 -6.84 -16.22 20.36
CA ALA A 36 -8.02 -15.64 19.72
C ALA A 36 -8.96 -15.00 20.75
N LEU A 37 -9.15 -15.64 21.92
CA LEU A 37 -9.95 -15.09 23.01
C LEU A 37 -9.30 -13.83 23.60
N ARG A 38 -7.98 -13.84 23.76
CA ARG A 38 -7.18 -12.71 24.24
C ARG A 38 -7.17 -11.54 23.25
N ASN A 39 -7.19 -11.82 21.95
CA ASN A 39 -7.38 -10.79 20.91
C ASN A 39 -8.82 -10.24 20.89
N ARG A 40 -9.83 -11.03 21.30
CA ARG A 40 -11.22 -10.55 21.46
C ARG A 40 -11.42 -9.69 22.72
N THR A 41 -10.62 -9.87 23.77
CA THR A 41 -10.62 -8.96 24.92
C THR A 41 -9.87 -7.68 24.57
N TYR A 42 -10.63 -6.59 24.39
CA TYR A 42 -10.22 -5.20 24.24
C TYR A 42 -8.74 -4.91 24.57
N ARG A 43 -7.90 -4.85 23.54
CA ARG A 43 -6.67 -4.06 23.62
C ARG A 43 -7.10 -2.60 23.55
N PRO A 44 -6.62 -1.70 24.44
CA PRO A 44 -6.72 -0.28 24.19
C PRO A 44 -6.07 -0.01 22.83
N GLY A 45 -6.89 0.32 21.82
CA GLY A 45 -6.41 0.75 20.52
C GLY A 45 -5.67 2.07 20.66
N ASP A 46 -4.68 2.31 19.81
CA ASP A 46 -4.09 3.63 19.72
C ASP A 46 -5.20 4.62 19.29
N PRO A 47 -5.51 5.66 20.10
CA PRO A 47 -6.53 6.64 19.74
C PRO A 47 -6.20 7.46 18.49
N PHE A 48 -4.96 7.37 17.98
CA PHE A 48 -4.52 7.97 16.72
C PHE A 48 -4.46 6.96 15.56
N SER A 49 -4.90 5.72 15.76
CA SER A 49 -4.94 4.72 14.69
C SER A 49 -6.01 5.07 13.66
N SER A 50 -5.65 4.98 12.37
CA SER A 50 -6.61 5.06 11.25
C SER A 50 -7.43 3.79 11.05
N ALA A 51 -7.26 2.75 11.87
CA ALA A 51 -7.82 1.42 11.60
C ALA A 51 -9.35 1.40 11.44
N ASP A 52 -10.08 2.18 12.25
CA ASP A 52 -11.55 2.28 12.15
C ASP A 52 -11.96 2.98 10.83
N ASP A 53 -11.25 4.05 10.47
CA ASP A 53 -11.48 4.78 9.23
C ASP A 53 -11.14 3.92 8.00
N ASP A 54 -10.03 3.16 8.05
CA ASP A 54 -9.60 2.20 7.05
C ASP A 54 -10.60 1.05 6.89
N ALA A 55 -11.27 0.63 7.96
CA ALA A 55 -12.32 -0.40 7.89
C ALA A 55 -13.58 0.09 7.17
N VAL A 56 -13.90 1.38 7.25
CA VAL A 56 -15.08 1.98 6.60
C VAL A 56 -14.79 2.36 5.15
N HIS A 57 -13.66 3.02 4.92
CA HIS A 57 -13.28 3.62 3.64
C HIS A 57 -12.32 2.76 2.81
N GLY A 58 -11.72 1.72 3.40
CA GLY A 58 -10.66 0.92 2.80
C GLY A 58 -9.28 1.54 3.03
N ASN A 59 -8.26 0.68 3.14
CA ASN A 59 -6.89 1.07 3.44
C ASN A 59 -6.12 1.46 2.14
N PRO A 60 -5.68 2.71 1.98
CA PRO A 60 -4.93 3.15 0.79
C PRO A 60 -3.57 2.44 0.65
N ARG A 61 -2.98 1.96 1.75
CA ARG A 61 -1.69 1.24 1.73
C ARG A 61 -1.74 -0.09 0.98
N ASP A 62 -2.94 -0.63 0.79
CA ASP A 62 -3.20 -1.92 0.14
C ASP A 62 -3.68 -1.79 -1.32
N LEU A 63 -3.73 -0.56 -1.85
CA LEU A 63 -4.11 -0.29 -3.24
C LEU A 63 -3.19 -1.06 -4.20
N LYS A 64 -3.81 -1.71 -5.17
CA LYS A 64 -3.11 -2.49 -6.21
C LYS A 64 -3.95 -2.58 -7.49
N PRO A 65 -3.33 -2.98 -8.62
CA PRO A 65 -4.07 -3.14 -9.87
C PRO A 65 -5.23 -4.11 -9.72
N GLY A 66 -6.39 -3.72 -10.24
CA GLY A 66 -7.65 -4.46 -10.13
C GLY A 66 -8.62 -3.89 -9.10
N ASP A 67 -8.13 -3.18 -8.08
CA ASP A 67 -9.00 -2.49 -7.13
C ASP A 67 -9.72 -1.31 -7.79
N LEU A 68 -10.81 -0.87 -7.16
CA LEU A 68 -11.48 0.38 -7.52
C LEU A 68 -11.29 1.40 -6.40
N ILE A 69 -11.17 2.67 -6.77
CA ILE A 69 -11.21 3.79 -5.84
C ILE A 69 -12.24 4.80 -6.33
N GLU A 70 -13.17 5.14 -5.46
CA GLU A 70 -14.08 6.26 -5.65
C GLU A 70 -13.48 7.49 -4.98
N ILE A 71 -13.41 8.60 -5.71
CA ILE A 71 -12.91 9.88 -5.22
C ILE A 71 -13.97 10.93 -5.55
N ARG A 72 -14.55 11.55 -4.52
CA ARG A 72 -15.59 12.59 -4.66
C ARG A 72 -16.73 12.18 -5.63
N GLY A 73 -17.18 10.93 -5.53
CA GLY A 73 -18.26 10.36 -6.35
C GLY A 73 -17.86 9.87 -7.76
N GLN A 74 -16.59 9.97 -8.14
CA GLN A 74 -16.08 9.38 -9.38
C GLN A 74 -15.30 8.10 -9.08
N THR A 75 -15.71 6.98 -9.66
CA THR A 75 -14.98 5.71 -9.56
C THR A 75 -13.90 5.60 -10.64
N PHE A 76 -12.73 5.13 -10.24
CA PHE A 76 -11.61 4.77 -11.09
C PHE A 76 -11.20 3.32 -10.83
N ALA A 77 -10.73 2.64 -11.86
CA ALA A 77 -10.01 1.39 -11.71
C ALA A 77 -8.52 1.65 -11.52
N VAL A 78 -7.90 0.96 -10.57
CA VAL A 78 -6.43 0.94 -10.45
C VAL A 78 -5.89 0.03 -11.54
N ARG A 79 -5.07 0.60 -12.42
CA ARG A 79 -4.55 -0.04 -13.63
C ARG A 79 -3.09 -0.43 -13.50
N GLY A 80 -2.32 0.27 -12.67
CA GLY A 80 -0.91 0.03 -12.43
C GLY A 80 -0.46 0.63 -11.11
N THR A 81 0.65 0.13 -10.59
CA THR A 81 1.26 0.61 -9.36
C THR A 81 2.77 0.67 -9.54
N VAL A 82 3.36 1.80 -9.20
CA VAL A 82 4.79 1.97 -8.98
C VAL A 82 5.02 1.98 -7.48
N ARG A 83 5.94 1.14 -6.99
CA ARG A 83 6.41 1.16 -5.60
C ARG A 83 7.82 1.71 -5.60
N LEU A 84 8.01 2.80 -4.85
CA LEU A 84 9.26 3.52 -4.76
C LEU A 84 9.93 3.26 -3.41
N THR A 85 11.26 3.35 -3.37
CA THR A 85 12.04 3.12 -2.15
C THR A 85 13.28 3.99 -2.12
N GLN A 86 13.43 4.77 -1.06
CA GLN A 86 14.58 5.63 -0.78
C GLN A 86 14.96 5.47 0.69
N ASP A 87 16.20 5.07 0.97
CA ASP A 87 16.76 4.99 2.32
C ASP A 87 15.92 4.26 3.39
N GLY A 88 15.05 3.35 2.96
CA GLY A 88 14.15 2.58 3.84
C GLY A 88 12.70 3.08 3.84
N TYR A 89 12.46 4.30 3.35
CA TYR A 89 11.13 4.84 3.12
C TYR A 89 10.52 4.28 1.86
N VAL A 90 9.20 4.11 1.86
CA VAL A 90 8.42 3.49 0.79
C VAL A 90 7.14 4.25 0.60
N TRP A 91 6.86 4.63 -0.64
CA TRP A 91 5.56 5.11 -1.07
C TRP A 91 5.14 4.35 -2.33
N THR A 92 3.85 4.48 -2.67
CA THR A 92 3.31 3.92 -3.91
C THR A 92 2.61 4.98 -4.71
N GLU A 93 2.71 4.89 -6.04
CA GLU A 93 1.95 5.69 -6.99
C GLU A 93 1.10 4.76 -7.85
N ASN A 94 -0.20 5.01 -7.84
CA ASN A 94 -1.20 4.13 -8.44
C ASN A 94 -1.85 4.82 -9.63
N PHE A 95 -1.64 4.29 -10.83
CA PHE A 95 -2.28 4.79 -12.03
C PHE A 95 -3.77 4.40 -12.02
N ILE A 96 -4.63 5.41 -12.07
CA ILE A 96 -6.08 5.25 -11.98
C ILE A 96 -6.78 5.77 -13.24
N ASP A 97 -7.75 5.01 -13.74
CA ASP A 97 -8.46 5.31 -14.99
C ASP A 97 -9.96 5.01 -14.84
N THR A 98 -10.79 5.94 -15.31
CA THR A 98 -12.25 5.76 -15.43
C THR A 98 -12.64 4.80 -16.55
N GLY A 99 -11.72 4.50 -17.48
CA GLY A 99 -11.98 3.77 -18.72
C GLY A 99 -12.70 4.61 -19.78
N THR A 100 -13.16 5.81 -19.43
CA THR A 100 -13.86 6.76 -20.32
C THR A 100 -13.03 8.00 -20.64
N GLY A 101 -11.73 7.98 -20.33
CA GLY A 101 -10.77 9.01 -20.74
C GLY A 101 -10.26 9.92 -19.63
N ARG A 102 -10.81 9.85 -18.41
CA ARG A 102 -10.23 10.53 -17.25
C ARG A 102 -9.21 9.61 -16.56
N LYS A 103 -7.97 10.10 -16.50
CA LYS A 103 -6.80 9.44 -15.92
C LYS A 103 -6.19 10.33 -14.84
N ALA A 104 -5.61 9.71 -13.82
CA ALA A 104 -4.89 10.38 -12.74
C ALA A 104 -3.93 9.38 -12.07
N TRP A 105 -3.16 9.87 -11.11
CA TRP A 105 -2.38 9.02 -10.21
C TRP A 105 -2.78 9.28 -8.76
N ILE A 106 -2.63 8.27 -7.91
CA ILE A 106 -2.78 8.39 -6.45
C ILE A 106 -1.47 7.98 -5.81
N SER A 107 -0.78 8.90 -5.14
CA SER A 107 0.32 8.53 -4.26
C SER A 107 -0.21 8.20 -2.87
N VAL A 108 0.45 7.25 -2.21
CA VAL A 108 0.22 6.87 -0.81
C VAL A 108 1.57 6.76 -0.14
N GLU A 109 1.77 7.61 0.85
CA GLU A 109 2.95 7.67 1.71
C GLU A 109 2.50 7.63 3.18
N ASP A 110 3.27 6.94 4.02
CA ASP A 110 2.93 6.72 5.42
C ASP A 110 4.17 6.94 6.29
N ASP A 111 4.66 8.18 6.28
CA ASP A 111 5.74 8.64 7.15
C ASP A 111 5.83 10.19 7.17
N PRO A 112 5.72 10.86 8.34
CA PRO A 112 5.32 10.31 9.64
C PRO A 112 3.81 10.04 9.74
N ASP A 113 3.02 10.69 8.88
CA ASP A 113 1.56 10.57 8.81
C ASP A 113 1.16 10.06 7.43
N LEU A 114 -0.02 9.46 7.33
CA LEU A 114 -0.57 9.00 6.06
C LEU A 114 -0.94 10.20 5.18
N GLU A 115 -0.28 10.32 4.03
CA GLU A 115 -0.63 11.28 2.98
C GLU A 115 -1.10 10.53 1.73
N VAL A 116 -2.28 10.93 1.22
CA VAL A 116 -2.85 10.43 -0.03
C VAL A 116 -3.04 11.61 -0.97
N VAL A 117 -2.39 11.60 -2.13
CA VAL A 117 -2.42 12.74 -3.07
C VAL A 117 -2.99 12.32 -4.41
N LEU A 118 -3.99 13.05 -4.90
CA LEU A 118 -4.51 12.91 -6.25
C LEU A 118 -3.71 13.77 -7.23
N TRP A 119 -2.98 13.12 -8.11
CA TRP A 119 -2.12 13.76 -9.09
C TRP A 119 -2.77 13.84 -10.47
N THR A 120 -2.61 15.00 -11.10
CA THR A 120 -2.92 15.26 -12.50
C THR A 120 -1.65 15.68 -13.22
N GLU A 121 -1.24 14.89 -14.21
CA GLU A 121 -0.11 15.22 -15.07
C GLU A 121 -0.37 16.51 -15.84
N LEU A 122 0.64 17.37 -15.90
CA LEU A 122 0.61 18.65 -16.60
C LEU A 122 1.41 18.54 -17.90
N THR A 123 0.82 19.04 -18.99
CA THR A 123 1.48 19.05 -20.31
C THR A 123 1.93 20.46 -20.67
N GLY A 124 3.05 20.58 -21.38
CA GLY A 124 3.57 21.87 -21.85
C GLY A 124 4.14 22.76 -20.74
N VAL A 125 4.49 22.20 -19.59
CA VAL A 125 5.20 22.91 -18.51
C VAL A 125 6.62 23.23 -18.99
N VAL A 126 7.01 24.50 -18.94
CA VAL A 126 8.32 24.99 -19.42
C VAL A 126 9.29 25.36 -18.30
N VAL A 127 8.83 25.30 -17.04
CA VAL A 127 9.67 25.49 -15.86
C VAL A 127 10.40 24.19 -15.51
N ALA A 128 11.58 24.31 -14.92
CA ALA A 128 12.39 23.19 -14.47
C ALA A 128 12.47 23.16 -12.93
N PRO A 129 12.62 21.97 -12.32
CA PRO A 129 12.83 21.85 -10.88
C PRO A 129 14.20 22.38 -10.44
N GLY A 130 14.37 22.58 -9.13
CA GLY A 130 15.60 23.08 -8.50
C GLY A 130 15.52 24.48 -7.87
N PRO A 131 14.78 25.47 -8.44
CA PRO A 131 14.57 26.75 -7.76
C PRO A 131 13.83 26.58 -6.42
N PRO A 132 13.97 27.52 -5.46
CA PRO A 132 13.31 27.44 -4.15
C PRO A 132 11.79 27.71 -4.22
N THR A 133 11.31 28.27 -5.33
CA THR A 133 9.89 28.46 -5.60
C THR A 133 9.61 28.29 -7.09
N ILE A 134 8.46 27.72 -7.44
CA ILE A 134 8.01 27.56 -8.83
C ILE A 134 6.59 28.12 -8.97
N ASP A 135 6.34 28.83 -10.06
CA ASP A 135 5.01 29.32 -10.43
C ASP A 135 4.44 28.45 -11.57
N VAL A 136 3.33 27.74 -11.31
CA VAL A 136 2.61 26.91 -12.29
C VAL A 136 1.12 27.24 -12.21
N GLU A 137 0.48 27.45 -13.37
CA GLU A 137 -0.96 27.74 -13.50
C GLU A 137 -1.46 28.87 -12.57
N GLY A 138 -0.61 29.88 -12.31
CA GLY A 138 -0.95 31.03 -11.45
C GLY A 138 -0.85 30.76 -9.94
N ARG A 139 -0.29 29.62 -9.54
CA ARG A 139 0.01 29.27 -8.15
C ARG A 139 1.52 29.21 -7.92
N ARG A 140 1.98 29.80 -6.81
CA ARG A 140 3.38 29.70 -6.36
C ARG A 140 3.50 28.55 -5.37
N TYR A 141 4.39 27.62 -5.65
CA TYR A 141 4.78 26.52 -4.79
C TYR A 141 6.16 26.79 -4.19
N ALA A 142 6.36 26.42 -2.93
CA ALA A 142 7.65 26.44 -2.27
C ALA A 142 8.31 25.06 -2.35
N PHE A 143 9.64 25.03 -2.50
CA PHE A 143 10.41 23.79 -2.45
C PHE A 143 10.14 23.05 -1.14
N ASP A 144 9.97 21.74 -1.23
CA ASP A 144 9.79 20.85 -0.10
C ASP A 144 10.98 19.89 0.02
N GLU A 145 11.16 19.04 -0.98
CA GLU A 145 12.23 18.05 -1.00
C GLU A 145 12.69 17.65 -2.41
N GLU A 146 13.82 16.96 -2.48
CA GLU A 146 14.33 16.35 -3.70
C GLU A 146 15.04 15.05 -3.36
N GLY A 147 15.02 14.10 -4.29
CA GLY A 147 15.58 12.79 -4.01
C GLY A 147 15.74 11.89 -5.21
N ARG A 148 16.14 10.65 -4.90
CA ARG A 148 16.28 9.56 -5.88
C ARG A 148 15.77 8.28 -5.26
N ALA A 149 14.86 7.62 -5.96
CA ALA A 149 14.27 6.37 -5.53
C ALA A 149 14.61 5.23 -6.47
N ARG A 150 14.69 4.03 -5.93
CA ARG A 150 14.54 2.80 -6.73
C ARG A 150 13.07 2.50 -6.86
N PHE A 151 12.64 1.98 -8.00
CA PHE A 151 11.25 1.62 -8.19
C PHE A 151 11.06 0.20 -8.74
N THR A 152 9.89 -0.35 -8.46
CA THR A 152 9.32 -1.52 -9.14
C THR A 152 7.91 -1.17 -9.61
N SER A 153 7.49 -1.77 -10.72
CA SER A 153 6.27 -1.38 -11.42
C SER A 153 5.50 -2.62 -11.86
N VAL A 154 4.19 -2.58 -11.66
CA VAL A 154 3.25 -3.64 -12.06
C VAL A 154 2.02 -3.05 -12.73
N GLY A 155 1.42 -3.79 -13.66
CA GLY A 155 0.25 -3.34 -14.41
C GLY A 155 0.59 -2.29 -15.48
N THR A 156 -0.31 -1.33 -15.68
CA THR A 156 -0.18 -0.26 -16.67
C THR A 156 0.32 1.01 -16.00
N THR A 157 1.62 1.30 -16.09
CA THR A 157 2.23 2.48 -15.47
C THR A 157 2.96 3.39 -16.47
N GLY A 158 3.28 2.88 -17.66
CA GLY A 158 4.05 3.63 -18.67
C GLY A 158 5.57 3.60 -18.47
N VAL A 159 6.05 3.22 -17.29
CA VAL A 159 7.47 3.10 -16.97
C VAL A 159 7.97 1.64 -17.06
N SER A 160 9.29 1.45 -16.99
CA SER A 160 9.93 0.11 -16.98
C SER A 160 9.47 -0.73 -15.78
N GLY A 161 9.71 -2.04 -15.77
CA GLY A 161 9.33 -2.90 -14.63
C GLY A 161 10.10 -2.63 -13.33
N THR A 162 11.33 -2.10 -13.45
CA THR A 162 12.14 -1.62 -12.34
C THR A 162 13.17 -0.62 -12.85
N GLY A 163 13.67 0.24 -11.97
CA GLY A 163 14.70 1.21 -12.32
C GLY A 163 15.02 2.15 -11.16
N ASN A 164 15.56 3.31 -11.51
CA ASN A 164 15.74 4.44 -10.61
C ASN A 164 15.00 5.65 -11.19
N MET A 165 14.51 6.52 -10.33
CA MET A 165 13.94 7.81 -10.68
C MET A 165 14.55 8.90 -9.80
N ALA A 166 14.41 10.14 -10.23
CA ALA A 166 14.70 11.33 -9.44
C ALA A 166 13.44 12.18 -9.34
N TYR A 167 13.29 12.91 -8.24
CA TYR A 167 12.15 13.80 -8.04
C TYR A 167 12.55 15.13 -7.39
N HIS A 168 11.72 16.14 -7.59
CA HIS A 168 11.68 17.37 -6.81
C HIS A 168 10.24 17.72 -6.51
N ASP A 169 9.94 17.86 -5.22
CA ASP A 169 8.61 18.13 -4.72
C ASP A 169 8.50 19.52 -4.13
N TYR A 170 7.32 20.09 -4.35
CA TYR A 170 6.97 21.45 -4.00
C TYR A 170 5.56 21.46 -3.43
N GLN A 171 5.29 22.40 -2.53
CA GLN A 171 3.99 22.49 -1.86
C GLN A 171 3.45 23.91 -1.75
N ALA A 172 2.12 24.01 -1.69
CA ALA A 172 1.37 25.23 -1.42
C ALA A 172 0.09 24.90 -0.63
N GLY A 173 0.21 24.77 0.70
CA GLY A 173 -0.90 24.31 1.53
C GLY A 173 -1.22 22.84 1.25
N ASN A 174 -2.45 22.54 0.80
CA ASN A 174 -2.85 21.18 0.42
C ASN A 174 -2.56 20.85 -1.05
N ASP A 175 -2.07 21.81 -1.82
CA ASP A 175 -1.62 21.56 -3.18
C ASP A 175 -0.18 21.06 -3.17
N ARG A 176 0.12 20.16 -4.09
CA ARG A 176 1.45 19.62 -4.36
C ARG A 176 1.83 19.90 -5.81
N LEU A 177 3.13 19.94 -6.08
CA LEU A 177 3.68 19.97 -7.42
C LEU A 177 4.94 19.11 -7.41
N SER A 178 4.95 18.07 -8.23
CA SER A 178 6.11 17.18 -8.35
C SER A 178 6.69 17.24 -9.75
N PHE A 179 8.00 17.15 -9.82
CA PHE A 179 8.74 16.86 -11.05
C PHE A 179 9.44 15.53 -10.89
N GLU A 180 9.20 14.59 -11.81
CA GLU A 180 9.76 13.24 -11.74
C GLU A 180 10.48 12.88 -13.04
N ASP A 181 11.63 12.22 -12.94
CA ASP A 181 12.39 11.71 -14.10
C ASP A 181 12.70 10.23 -13.92
N TYR A 182 12.02 9.40 -14.72
CA TYR A 182 12.22 7.95 -14.82
C TYR A 182 13.27 7.54 -15.86
N GLY A 183 14.01 8.50 -16.42
CA GLY A 183 15.06 8.31 -17.42
C GLY A 183 14.73 8.85 -18.81
N SER A 184 13.56 9.45 -19.00
CA SER A 184 13.10 10.08 -20.25
C SER A 184 13.06 11.62 -20.19
N GLY A 185 13.47 12.20 -19.07
CA GLY A 185 13.36 13.62 -18.77
C GLY A 185 12.24 13.91 -17.78
N TRP A 186 12.22 15.15 -17.30
CA TRP A 186 11.28 15.61 -16.27
C TRP A 186 9.83 15.66 -16.77
N GLU A 187 8.96 14.94 -16.07
CA GLU A 187 7.51 15.05 -16.13
C GLU A 187 7.03 15.89 -14.95
N CYS A 188 5.91 16.59 -15.09
CA CYS A 188 5.39 17.47 -14.04
C CYS A 188 3.94 17.12 -13.74
N ALA A 189 3.59 16.99 -12.46
CA ALA A 189 2.24 16.73 -12.02
C ALA A 189 1.83 17.69 -10.91
N ARG A 190 0.57 18.14 -10.94
CA ARG A 190 -0.04 18.84 -9.81
C ARG A 190 -0.83 17.86 -8.95
N GLY A 191 -0.68 17.97 -7.65
CA GLY A 191 -1.32 17.12 -6.67
C GLY A 191 -2.27 17.89 -5.77
N GLU A 192 -3.27 17.19 -5.25
CA GLU A 192 -4.15 17.66 -4.19
C GLU A 192 -4.19 16.60 -3.10
N VAL A 193 -3.84 16.99 -1.86
CA VAL A 193 -3.95 16.09 -0.71
C VAL A 193 -5.43 15.81 -0.44
N LEU A 194 -5.77 14.53 -0.40
CA LEU A 194 -7.11 14.04 -0.08
C LEU A 194 -7.23 13.77 1.42
N SER A 195 -8.34 14.21 2.01
CA SER A 195 -8.76 13.71 3.30
C SER A 195 -9.40 12.32 3.16
N HIS A 196 -9.41 11.56 4.25
CA HIS A 196 -9.96 10.20 4.29
C HIS A 196 -11.43 10.11 3.85
N ALA A 197 -12.21 11.16 4.13
CA ALA A 197 -13.63 11.23 3.77
C ALA A 197 -13.87 11.42 2.26
N GLU A 198 -12.84 11.77 1.49
CA GLU A 198 -12.97 12.10 0.06
C GLU A 198 -12.76 10.91 -0.85
N TYR A 199 -12.30 9.79 -0.32
CA TYR A 199 -12.14 8.56 -1.06
C TYR A 199 -12.76 7.33 -0.38
N ARG A 200 -13.00 6.31 -1.20
CA ARG A 200 -13.40 4.98 -0.78
C ARG A 200 -12.81 3.93 -1.70
N ILE A 201 -12.23 2.89 -1.12
CA ILE A 201 -11.54 1.83 -1.83
C ILE A 201 -12.38 0.56 -1.80
N TYR A 202 -12.48 -0.10 -2.95
CA TYR A 202 -13.17 -1.37 -3.14
C TYR A 202 -12.14 -2.40 -3.62
N PRO A 203 -11.62 -3.24 -2.71
CA PRO A 203 -10.63 -4.26 -3.06
C PRO A 203 -11.20 -5.31 -4.02
N SER A 204 -10.42 -5.67 -5.03
CA SER A 204 -10.75 -6.73 -5.99
C SER A 204 -10.77 -8.14 -5.38
N ASN A 205 -10.00 -8.35 -4.32
CA ASN A 205 -10.03 -9.55 -3.50
C ASN A 205 -9.85 -9.12 -2.04
N PRO A 206 -10.93 -8.88 -1.28
CA PRO A 206 -10.82 -8.55 0.12
C PRO A 206 -10.13 -9.71 0.86
N ALA A 207 -9.27 -9.42 1.83
CA ALA A 207 -8.83 -10.45 2.76
C ALA A 207 -10.08 -11.13 3.34
N PRO A 208 -10.10 -12.46 3.54
CA PRO A 208 -11.24 -13.13 4.12
C PRO A 208 -11.59 -12.49 5.47
N GLU A 209 -12.87 -12.20 5.71
CA GLU A 209 -13.35 -11.74 7.01
C GLU A 209 -12.88 -12.71 8.10
N ALA A 210 -12.16 -12.20 9.10
CA ALA A 210 -11.61 -12.95 10.21
C ALA A 210 -12.67 -13.30 11.27
#